data_AF-A0A1J5X973-F1
#
_entry.id   AF-A0A1J5X973-F1
#
_cell.length_a   1.000
_cell.length_b   1.000
_cell.length_c   1.000
_cell.angle_alpha   90.00
_cell.angle_beta   90.00
_cell.angle_gamma   90.00
#
_symmetry.space_group_name_H-M   'P 1'
#
loop_
_entity.id
_entity.type
_entity.pdbx_description
1 polymer ?
#
loop_
_entity_poly.entity_id
_entity_poly.type
_entity_poly.pdbx_seq_one_letter_code
_entity_poly.pdbx_strand_id
1 'polypeptide(L)'
;MSCAPSWNNTFASLGEFITRHEGSYFVEVGGGVFLEPNTSIERRCLKNEILSSLESYRTPPAFSLTSIPKEKLLLTDQTTVSVENTEVPPKLFFALLRNTRMDIGKNISIFGQIENETGIEERHFPLSLKIHGDNEANTNLVLENIDKIQPRSIGIDFIGIELLDTVLISLLPKLDLKENGEVKELILCADKKEQVSAILTQNEKISVGRIKKIVLREYALAILPELDLEEVGNPKELYLCGSEKEHVAVILKQEEKISVRGVKKIVLRDYAVAILSKLGLEEVGELGGLSLYGGEKEHVAAILKQEKKISVRGTKEISLVGYAVNILPRLDLEEVGNPNELYLCGGGIKDVAAIIAQKEKISVRGVKKIVLRDYAVAILPRLDLEEVGELEGLSLFADEKEHVAAILAKKEKIPVRGVKEISLVGYAASVLPRLDLREDGGLKELKMRVCTEESHCSEIFEQEDESIDVWDAKIKIAIYAPWGSSPSYFESGILSKLKRSNIAERVLRRFKDFLFLLAVWARVLTTEASRDLNRRLN
;
A
#
# COMPACT_ATOMS: atom_id res chain seq x y z
N MET A 1 -1.34 5.17 16.18
CA MET A 1 -2.25 4.79 15.08
C MET A 1 -2.04 3.32 14.78
N SER A 2 -2.94 2.46 15.26
CA SER A 2 -2.85 1.00 15.13
C SER A 2 -3.20 0.57 13.71
N CYS A 3 -2.21 0.11 12.95
CA CYS A 3 -2.44 -0.54 11.66
C CYS A 3 -2.92 -1.97 11.88
N ALA A 4 -4.22 -2.13 12.10
CA ALA A 4 -4.93 -3.36 11.77
C ALA A 4 -6.14 -2.96 10.93
N PRO A 5 -6.19 -3.26 9.62
CA PRO A 5 -7.48 -3.39 8.98
C PRO A 5 -8.14 -4.60 9.65
N SER A 6 -9.24 -4.36 10.35
CA SER A 6 -10.14 -5.41 10.82
C SER A 6 -10.71 -6.15 9.60
N TRP A 7 -10.02 -7.20 9.17
CA TRP A 7 -10.63 -8.27 8.38
C TRP A 7 -11.47 -9.09 9.37
N ASN A 8 -12.69 -8.63 9.61
CA ASN A 8 -13.65 -9.36 10.42
C ASN A 8 -14.01 -10.65 9.69
N ASN A 9 -13.46 -11.73 10.24
CA ASN A 9 -13.83 -13.12 10.12
C ASN A 9 -15.30 -13.34 9.77
N THR A 10 -15.53 -13.89 8.59
CA THR A 10 -16.59 -14.86 8.36
C THR A 10 -16.09 -15.79 7.25
N PHE A 11 -15.38 -16.88 7.56
CA PHE A 11 -15.31 -18.11 6.75
C PHE A 11 -14.46 -19.21 7.43
N ALA A 12 -15.10 -20.37 7.63
CA ALA A 12 -14.56 -21.74 7.68
C ALA A 12 -13.40 -22.09 8.62
N SER A 13 -13.71 -22.38 9.89
CA SER A 13 -12.90 -23.28 10.72
C SER A 13 -12.91 -24.69 10.13
N LEU A 14 -11.73 -25.24 9.81
CA LEU A 14 -11.48 -26.52 9.13
C LEU A 14 -12.07 -26.55 7.70
N GLY A 15 -11.40 -25.86 6.77
CA GLY A 15 -11.76 -25.81 5.36
C GLY A 15 -11.65 -27.17 4.67
N GLU A 16 -12.70 -27.97 4.79
CA GLU A 16 -12.94 -29.16 4.00
C GLU A 16 -13.09 -28.78 2.53
N PHE A 17 -12.43 -29.50 1.63
CA PHE A 17 -12.58 -29.25 0.20
C PHE A 17 -13.01 -30.52 -0.55
N ILE A 18 -13.86 -30.28 -1.56
CA ILE A 18 -14.30 -31.27 -2.54
C ILE A 18 -13.95 -30.69 -3.90
N THR A 19 -13.29 -31.45 -4.76
CA THR A 19 -13.03 -31.07 -6.16
C THR A 19 -13.34 -32.24 -7.08
N ARG A 20 -13.60 -31.93 -8.35
CA ARG A 20 -13.88 -32.94 -9.38
C ARG A 20 -12.74 -32.98 -10.39
N HIS A 21 -12.27 -34.18 -10.71
CA HIS A 21 -11.28 -34.40 -11.74
C HIS A 21 -11.61 -35.71 -12.49
N GLU A 22 -11.65 -35.63 -13.82
CA GLU A 22 -11.99 -36.76 -14.72
C GLU A 22 -13.22 -37.57 -14.26
N GLY A 23 -14.30 -36.84 -13.92
CA GLY A 23 -15.58 -37.43 -13.51
C GLY A 23 -15.65 -37.96 -12.08
N SER A 24 -14.55 -37.96 -11.32
CA SER A 24 -14.51 -38.43 -9.92
C SER A 24 -14.38 -37.28 -8.93
N TYR A 25 -14.89 -37.48 -7.71
CA TYR A 25 -14.75 -36.52 -6.63
C TYR A 25 -13.56 -36.88 -5.74
N PHE A 26 -12.78 -35.86 -5.39
CA PHE A 26 -11.70 -35.94 -4.42
C PHE A 26 -12.05 -35.07 -3.22
N VAL A 27 -11.98 -35.65 -2.02
CA VAL A 27 -12.36 -34.99 -0.77
C VAL A 27 -11.25 -35.14 0.25
N GLU A 28 -10.72 -34.03 0.77
CA GLU A 28 -9.73 -34.08 1.85
C GLU A 28 -10.42 -34.06 3.22
N VAL A 29 -10.17 -35.11 4.00
CA VAL A 29 -10.70 -35.26 5.37
C VAL A 29 -9.61 -35.92 6.22
N GLY A 30 -9.29 -35.32 7.37
CA GLY A 30 -8.47 -35.96 8.40
C GLY A 30 -7.06 -36.37 7.96
N GLY A 31 -6.41 -35.60 7.07
CA GLY A 31 -5.05 -35.88 6.60
C GLY A 31 -4.95 -36.92 5.48
N GLY A 32 -6.07 -37.26 4.84
CA GLY A 32 -6.13 -38.12 3.66
C GLY A 32 -7.03 -37.55 2.57
N VAL A 33 -6.89 -38.06 1.36
CA VAL A 33 -7.72 -37.69 0.20
C VAL A 33 -8.56 -38.88 -0.23
N PHE A 34 -9.88 -38.76 -0.10
CA PHE A 34 -10.86 -39.78 -0.49
C PHE A 34 -11.27 -39.58 -1.95
N LEU A 35 -11.16 -40.64 -2.74
CA LEU A 35 -11.65 -40.73 -4.11
C LEU A 35 -13.03 -41.40 -4.12
N GLU A 36 -14.02 -40.70 -4.64
CA GLU A 36 -15.37 -41.22 -4.86
C GLU A 36 -15.70 -41.22 -6.37
N PRO A 37 -15.78 -42.40 -7.01
CA PRO A 37 -15.90 -42.53 -8.45
C PRO A 37 -17.34 -42.29 -8.94
N ASN A 38 -17.50 -41.31 -9.84
CA ASN A 38 -18.67 -41.08 -10.70
C ASN A 38 -20.05 -41.32 -10.04
N THR A 39 -20.28 -40.71 -8.88
CA THR A 39 -21.53 -40.83 -8.13
C THR A 39 -22.54 -39.77 -8.55
N SER A 40 -23.83 -40.14 -8.58
CA SER A 40 -24.94 -39.18 -8.68
C SER A 40 -25.23 -38.45 -7.36
N ILE A 41 -24.38 -38.64 -6.35
CA ILE A 41 -24.56 -38.11 -5.00
C ILE A 41 -24.37 -36.60 -5.03
N GLU A 42 -25.34 -35.88 -4.47
CA GLU A 42 -25.22 -34.43 -4.30
C GLU A 42 -23.99 -34.11 -3.43
N ARG A 43 -23.20 -33.12 -3.87
CA ARG A 43 -21.97 -32.67 -3.19
C ARG A 43 -22.13 -32.46 -1.68
N ARG A 44 -23.31 -32.02 -1.23
CA ARG A 44 -23.63 -31.76 0.19
C ARG A 44 -23.66 -33.02 1.05
N CYS A 45 -23.97 -34.17 0.45
CA CYS A 45 -24.08 -35.45 1.16
C CYS A 45 -22.75 -36.23 1.19
N LEU A 46 -21.83 -35.91 0.27
CA LEU A 46 -20.62 -36.68 0.02
C LEU A 46 -19.76 -36.88 1.29
N LYS A 47 -19.62 -35.86 2.12
CA LYS A 47 -18.84 -35.95 3.36
C LYS A 47 -19.44 -36.93 4.37
N ASN A 48 -20.72 -36.81 4.68
CA ASN A 48 -21.37 -37.67 5.67
C ASN A 48 -21.33 -39.11 5.20
N GLU A 49 -21.46 -39.33 3.89
CA GLU A 49 -21.32 -40.65 3.29
C GLU A 49 -19.90 -41.21 3.36
N ILE A 50 -18.88 -40.39 3.10
CA ILE A 50 -17.48 -40.78 3.29
C ILE A 50 -17.24 -41.19 4.74
N LEU A 51 -17.70 -40.37 5.69
CA LEU A 51 -17.56 -40.63 7.13
C LEU A 51 -18.32 -41.88 7.59
N SER A 52 -19.51 -42.15 7.04
CA SER A 52 -20.27 -43.36 7.36
C SER A 52 -19.71 -44.62 6.71
N SER A 53 -18.85 -44.47 5.69
CA SER A 53 -18.37 -45.59 4.85
C SER A 53 -16.85 -45.74 4.90
N LEU A 54 -16.17 -45.20 5.93
CA LEU A 54 -14.71 -45.21 6.05
C LEU A 54 -14.11 -46.62 5.90
N GLU A 55 -14.77 -47.64 6.46
CA GLU A 55 -14.32 -49.04 6.40
C GLU A 55 -14.29 -49.63 4.98
N SER A 56 -14.99 -49.01 4.02
CA SER A 56 -15.05 -49.48 2.62
C SER A 56 -13.90 -48.99 1.75
N TYR A 57 -13.14 -47.98 2.20
CA TYR A 57 -12.04 -47.41 1.41
C TYR A 57 -10.78 -48.27 1.54
N ARG A 58 -10.13 -48.52 0.40
CA ARG A 58 -8.81 -49.16 0.37
C ARG A 58 -7.72 -48.10 0.16
N THR A 59 -6.58 -48.28 0.82
CA THR A 59 -5.38 -47.46 0.62
C THR A 59 -4.41 -48.18 -0.31
N PRO A 60 -4.27 -47.77 -1.58
CA PRO A 60 -3.32 -48.39 -2.48
C PRO A 60 -1.89 -47.93 -2.18
N PRO A 61 -0.86 -48.74 -2.48
CA PRO A 61 0.53 -48.32 -2.37
C PRO A 61 0.92 -47.28 -3.44
N ALA A 62 0.28 -47.32 -4.62
CA ALA A 62 0.50 -46.40 -5.72
C ALA A 62 -0.81 -46.03 -6.41
N PHE A 63 -0.89 -44.80 -6.92
CA PHE A 63 -2.04 -44.25 -7.62
C PHE A 63 -1.58 -43.36 -8.78
N SER A 64 -2.20 -43.47 -9.95
CA SER A 64 -1.91 -42.60 -11.10
C SER A 64 -3.10 -41.69 -11.37
N LEU A 65 -2.86 -40.38 -11.45
CA LEU A 65 -3.93 -39.42 -11.71
C LEU A 65 -4.49 -39.52 -13.14
N THR A 66 -3.72 -40.11 -14.07
CA THR A 66 -4.15 -40.33 -15.47
C THR A 66 -5.04 -41.55 -15.66
N SER A 67 -5.16 -42.41 -14.64
CA SER A 67 -5.96 -43.65 -14.71
C SER A 67 -6.79 -43.81 -13.44
N ILE A 68 -7.87 -43.03 -13.35
CA ILE A 68 -8.74 -43.06 -12.17
C ILE A 68 -9.55 -44.36 -12.14
N PRO A 69 -9.41 -45.19 -11.09
CA PRO A 69 -10.15 -46.44 -10.96
C PRO A 69 -11.60 -46.18 -10.57
N LYS A 70 -12.47 -47.19 -10.78
CA LYS A 70 -13.89 -47.14 -10.39
C LYS A 70 -14.14 -47.54 -8.93
N GLU A 71 -13.09 -47.69 -8.15
CA GLU A 71 -13.14 -48.13 -6.75
C GLU A 71 -13.03 -46.93 -5.81
N LYS A 72 -13.64 -47.03 -4.62
CA LYS A 72 -13.48 -46.04 -3.55
C LYS A 72 -12.07 -46.18 -2.93
N LEU A 73 -11.27 -45.12 -2.98
CA LEU A 73 -9.88 -45.13 -2.49
C LEU A 73 -9.61 -44.06 -1.45
N LEU A 74 -8.76 -44.38 -0.47
CA LEU A 74 -8.22 -43.42 0.49
C LEU A 74 -6.72 -43.27 0.22
N LEU A 75 -6.32 -42.10 -0.27
CA LEU A 75 -4.93 -41.74 -0.51
C LEU A 75 -4.34 -41.12 0.75
N THR A 76 -3.23 -41.67 1.24
CA THR A 76 -2.53 -41.22 2.45
C THR A 76 -1.04 -41.01 2.18
N ASP A 77 -0.28 -40.65 3.22
CA ASP A 77 1.17 -40.45 3.18
C ASP A 77 1.97 -41.73 2.83
N GLN A 78 1.30 -42.88 2.82
CA GLN A 78 1.85 -44.15 2.34
C GLN A 78 1.57 -44.40 0.86
N THR A 79 0.63 -43.67 0.26
CA THR A 79 0.30 -43.78 -1.15
C THR A 79 1.23 -42.89 -1.97
N THR A 80 1.88 -43.48 -2.98
CA THR A 80 2.64 -42.73 -3.98
C THR A 80 1.72 -42.35 -5.14
N VAL A 81 1.52 -41.05 -5.36
CA VAL A 81 0.67 -40.50 -6.41
C VAL A 81 1.53 -39.98 -7.55
N SER A 82 1.43 -40.62 -8.72
CA SER A 82 2.09 -40.18 -9.94
C SER A 82 1.22 -39.17 -10.69
N VAL A 83 1.78 -38.01 -10.98
CA VAL A 83 1.14 -36.93 -11.74
C VAL A 83 2.04 -36.55 -12.91
N GLU A 84 1.60 -36.83 -14.14
CA GLU A 84 2.38 -36.54 -15.35
C GLU A 84 1.43 -36.26 -16.52
N ASN A 85 1.80 -35.33 -17.41
CA ASN A 85 1.08 -35.00 -18.65
C ASN A 85 -0.42 -34.77 -18.42
N THR A 86 -0.77 -34.08 -17.34
CA THR A 86 -2.16 -33.87 -16.92
C THR A 86 -2.37 -32.46 -16.40
N GLU A 87 -3.60 -31.98 -16.56
CA GLU A 87 -4.06 -30.74 -15.98
C GLU A 87 -4.74 -31.06 -14.64
N VAL A 88 -4.29 -30.42 -13.56
CA VAL A 88 -4.79 -30.72 -12.21
C VAL A 88 -5.48 -29.50 -11.61
N PRO A 89 -6.70 -29.62 -11.07
CA PRO A 89 -7.31 -28.54 -10.33
C PRO A 89 -6.43 -28.14 -9.14
N PRO A 90 -6.19 -26.84 -8.86
CA PRO A 90 -5.27 -26.39 -7.80
C PRO A 90 -5.59 -27.05 -6.47
N LYS A 91 -6.87 -27.10 -6.08
CA LYS A 91 -7.27 -27.71 -4.81
C LYS A 91 -6.86 -29.19 -4.72
N LEU A 92 -7.03 -29.95 -5.80
CA LEU A 92 -6.60 -31.35 -5.85
C LEU A 92 -5.09 -31.46 -5.69
N PHE A 93 -4.34 -30.64 -6.45
CA PHE A 93 -2.89 -30.66 -6.43
C PHE A 93 -2.33 -30.43 -5.02
N PHE A 94 -2.79 -29.38 -4.32
CA PHE A 94 -2.29 -29.08 -2.98
C PHE A 94 -2.71 -30.12 -1.94
N ALA A 95 -3.88 -30.73 -2.08
CA ALA A 95 -4.31 -31.80 -1.20
C ALA A 95 -3.46 -33.06 -1.37
N LEU A 96 -3.17 -33.45 -2.61
CA LEU A 96 -2.26 -34.57 -2.87
C LEU A 96 -0.85 -34.25 -2.33
N LEU A 97 -0.37 -33.01 -2.54
CA LEU A 97 0.94 -32.57 -2.06
C LEU A 97 1.09 -32.63 -0.54
N ARG A 98 0.01 -32.37 0.21
CA ARG A 98 -0.02 -32.39 1.68
C ARG A 98 -0.20 -33.77 2.30
N ASN A 99 -0.94 -34.63 1.61
CA ASN A 99 -1.45 -35.86 2.21
C ASN A 99 -0.88 -37.14 1.57
N THR A 100 -0.06 -37.05 0.51
CA THR A 100 0.46 -38.22 -0.20
C THR A 100 1.93 -38.04 -0.56
N ARG A 101 2.63 -39.11 -0.92
CA ARG A 101 3.95 -39.00 -1.57
C ARG A 101 3.72 -38.73 -3.05
N MET A 102 4.33 -37.70 -3.61
CA MET A 102 4.14 -37.37 -5.02
C MET A 102 5.35 -37.76 -5.88
N ASP A 103 5.06 -38.33 -7.04
CA ASP A 103 6.00 -38.49 -8.14
C ASP A 103 5.54 -37.60 -9.30
N ILE A 104 6.20 -36.45 -9.43
CA ILE A 104 5.80 -35.38 -10.36
C ILE A 104 6.64 -35.48 -11.62
N GLY A 105 5.99 -35.91 -12.70
CA GLY A 105 6.58 -35.99 -14.03
C GLY A 105 6.56 -34.66 -14.78
N LYS A 106 6.68 -34.72 -16.11
CA LYS A 106 6.70 -33.53 -16.98
C LYS A 106 5.29 -33.06 -17.34
N ASN A 107 5.22 -31.81 -17.82
CA ASN A 107 4.02 -31.20 -18.41
C ASN A 107 2.80 -31.20 -17.48
N ILE A 108 3.00 -30.87 -16.20
CA ILE A 108 1.89 -30.63 -15.28
C ILE A 108 1.42 -29.18 -15.47
N SER A 109 0.12 -29.00 -15.60
CA SER A 109 -0.50 -27.68 -15.61
C SER A 109 -1.49 -27.60 -14.46
N ILE A 110 -1.40 -26.55 -13.65
CA ILE A 110 -2.43 -26.22 -12.67
C ILE A 110 -3.34 -25.17 -13.31
N PHE A 111 -4.55 -25.59 -13.63
CA PHE A 111 -5.55 -24.74 -14.27
C PHE A 111 -6.67 -24.45 -13.28
N GLY A 112 -7.15 -23.21 -13.25
CA GLY A 112 -8.30 -22.92 -12.42
C GLY A 112 -9.59 -23.46 -13.06
N GLN A 113 -10.37 -24.20 -12.28
CA GLN A 113 -11.74 -24.55 -12.60
C GLN A 113 -12.68 -23.53 -11.95
N ILE A 114 -13.65 -23.03 -12.71
CA ILE A 114 -14.79 -22.28 -12.17
C ILE A 114 -15.93 -23.28 -12.05
N GLU A 115 -16.17 -23.75 -10.84
CA GLU A 115 -17.41 -24.48 -10.53
C GLU A 115 -18.53 -23.44 -10.42
N ASN A 116 -19.34 -23.28 -11.46
CA ASN A 116 -20.62 -22.62 -11.29
C ASN A 116 -21.65 -23.59 -10.70
N GLU A 117 -22.56 -23.07 -9.87
CA GLU A 117 -23.59 -23.86 -9.17
C GLU A 117 -24.49 -24.67 -10.13
N THR A 118 -24.53 -24.28 -11.40
CA THR A 118 -25.29 -24.93 -12.48
C THR A 118 -24.52 -26.03 -13.21
N GLY A 119 -23.24 -26.26 -12.92
CA GLY A 119 -22.43 -27.32 -13.53
C GLY A 119 -22.08 -27.10 -15.02
N ILE A 120 -22.17 -25.87 -15.53
CA ILE A 120 -21.87 -25.53 -16.93
C ILE A 120 -20.52 -24.79 -17.01
N GLU A 121 -19.43 -25.47 -17.31
CA GLU A 121 -18.08 -24.87 -17.33
C GLU A 121 -17.96 -23.58 -18.20
N GLU A 122 -18.11 -22.39 -17.60
CA GLU A 122 -17.81 -21.10 -18.25
C GLU A 122 -16.40 -20.64 -17.87
N ARG A 123 -15.47 -20.73 -18.84
CA ARG A 123 -14.04 -20.36 -18.71
C ARG A 123 -13.79 -18.86 -18.80
N HIS A 124 -14.39 -18.03 -17.95
CA HIS A 124 -14.29 -16.57 -18.14
C HIS A 124 -13.88 -15.71 -16.95
N PHE A 125 -13.39 -16.26 -15.84
CA PHE A 125 -12.81 -15.43 -14.77
C PHE A 125 -11.33 -15.68 -14.47
N PRO A 126 -10.57 -14.60 -14.19
CA PRO A 126 -9.25 -14.66 -13.59
C PRO A 126 -9.20 -15.50 -12.32
N LEU A 127 -8.50 -16.63 -12.33
CA LEU A 127 -8.33 -17.43 -11.11
C LEU A 127 -7.12 -16.93 -10.32
N SER A 128 -7.34 -16.68 -9.03
CA SER A 128 -6.30 -16.36 -8.04
C SER A 128 -6.06 -17.61 -7.20
N LEU A 129 -4.82 -18.09 -7.16
CA LEU A 129 -4.42 -19.11 -6.20
C LEU A 129 -4.26 -18.45 -4.83
N LYS A 130 -5.03 -18.85 -3.83
CA LYS A 130 -4.92 -18.36 -2.45
C LYS A 130 -4.75 -19.52 -1.50
N ILE A 131 -3.64 -19.55 -0.77
CA ILE A 131 -3.36 -20.60 0.20
C ILE A 131 -2.91 -19.98 1.51
N HIS A 132 -3.56 -20.37 2.60
CA HIS A 132 -3.25 -19.99 3.97
C HIS A 132 -2.72 -21.21 4.73
N GLY A 133 -1.69 -21.04 5.55
CA GLY A 133 -0.95 -22.13 6.19
C GLY A 133 -1.51 -22.65 7.53
N ASP A 134 -2.77 -22.37 7.88
CA ASP A 134 -3.34 -22.71 9.19
C ASP A 134 -3.36 -24.22 9.54
N ASN A 135 -3.02 -25.13 8.61
CA ASN A 135 -3.16 -26.59 8.77
C ASN A 135 -2.00 -27.43 8.22
N GLU A 136 -0.75 -26.96 8.21
CA GLU A 136 0.39 -27.76 7.73
C GLU A 136 0.92 -28.76 8.78
N ALA A 137 0.08 -29.72 9.20
CA ALA A 137 0.51 -30.78 10.11
C ALA A 137 1.65 -31.66 9.55
N ASN A 138 1.79 -31.72 8.21
CA ASN A 138 2.75 -32.56 7.49
C ASN A 138 3.77 -31.75 6.68
N THR A 139 4.33 -30.69 7.26
CA THR A 139 5.37 -29.84 6.62
C THR A 139 6.49 -30.65 5.95
N ASN A 140 7.00 -31.70 6.61
CA ASN A 140 8.09 -32.51 6.08
C ASN A 140 7.72 -33.24 4.78
N LEU A 141 6.50 -33.80 4.70
CA LEU A 141 6.04 -34.50 3.50
C LEU A 141 5.85 -33.52 2.33
N VAL A 142 5.30 -32.34 2.62
CA VAL A 142 5.13 -31.28 1.61
C VAL A 142 6.50 -30.87 1.04
N LEU A 143 7.48 -30.59 1.91
CA LEU A 143 8.82 -30.22 1.48
C LEU A 143 9.51 -31.35 0.71
N GLU A 144 9.41 -32.61 1.19
CA GLU A 144 9.94 -33.78 0.47
C GLU A 144 9.35 -33.89 -0.94
N ASN A 145 8.04 -33.66 -1.08
CA ASN A 145 7.38 -33.66 -2.38
C ASN A 145 7.86 -32.49 -3.25
N ILE A 146 7.94 -31.27 -2.72
CA ILE A 146 8.41 -30.08 -3.45
C ILE A 146 9.85 -30.25 -3.96
N ASP A 147 10.72 -30.83 -3.14
CA ASP A 147 12.13 -31.04 -3.48
C ASP A 147 12.30 -31.97 -4.70
N LYS A 148 11.38 -32.93 -4.89
CA LYS A 148 11.36 -33.83 -6.04
C LYS A 148 10.87 -33.17 -7.33
N ILE A 149 10.18 -32.02 -7.23
CA ILE A 149 9.65 -31.30 -8.40
C ILE A 149 10.80 -30.60 -9.12
N GLN A 150 10.85 -30.73 -10.44
CA GLN A 150 11.85 -30.02 -11.24
C GLN A 150 11.54 -28.50 -11.28
N PRO A 151 12.54 -27.61 -11.29
CA PRO A 151 12.30 -26.18 -11.50
C PRO A 151 11.51 -25.93 -12.78
N ARG A 152 10.59 -24.95 -12.74
CA ARG A 152 9.74 -24.58 -13.89
C ARG A 152 9.01 -25.76 -14.57
N SER A 153 8.60 -26.78 -13.81
CA SER A 153 7.90 -27.95 -14.36
C SER A 153 6.38 -27.87 -14.21
N ILE A 154 5.88 -26.89 -13.45
CA ILE A 154 4.45 -26.71 -13.18
C ILE A 154 3.96 -25.48 -13.92
N GLY A 155 3.31 -25.67 -15.06
CA GLY A 155 2.64 -24.60 -15.78
C GLY A 155 1.51 -24.00 -14.94
N ILE A 156 1.47 -22.68 -14.86
CA ILE A 156 0.40 -21.94 -14.18
C ILE A 156 -0.29 -20.98 -15.15
N ASP A 157 -1.62 -20.99 -15.14
CA ASP A 157 -2.47 -20.02 -15.87
C ASP A 157 -3.32 -19.18 -14.90
N PHE A 158 -2.71 -18.76 -13.78
CA PHE A 158 -3.36 -17.91 -12.78
C PHE A 158 -3.09 -16.44 -13.03
N ILE A 159 -4.08 -15.64 -12.68
CA ILE A 159 -3.97 -14.18 -12.72
C ILE A 159 -3.33 -13.65 -11.43
N GLY A 160 -3.41 -14.39 -10.33
CA GLY A 160 -2.76 -14.01 -9.08
C GLY A 160 -2.34 -15.23 -8.27
N ILE A 161 -1.25 -15.08 -7.51
CA ILE A 161 -0.72 -16.08 -6.60
C ILE A 161 -0.58 -15.43 -5.22
N GLU A 162 -1.22 -16.02 -4.23
CA GLU A 162 -1.22 -15.57 -2.84
C GLU A 162 -0.92 -16.78 -1.94
N LEU A 163 0.29 -16.77 -1.35
CA LEU A 163 0.78 -17.81 -0.46
C LEU A 163 1.09 -17.15 0.89
N LEU A 164 0.27 -17.46 1.90
CA LEU A 164 0.28 -16.80 3.19
C LEU A 164 0.58 -17.81 4.29
N ASP A 165 1.67 -17.57 5.01
CA ASP A 165 2.10 -18.26 6.21
C ASP A 165 2.22 -19.79 6.03
N THR A 166 2.72 -20.21 4.86
CA THR A 166 2.73 -21.61 4.37
C THR A 166 4.09 -22.00 3.80
N VAL A 167 4.53 -23.25 4.01
CA VAL A 167 5.76 -23.78 3.39
C VAL A 167 5.64 -23.96 1.87
N LEU A 168 4.41 -23.90 1.34
CA LEU A 168 4.13 -23.94 -0.10
C LEU A 168 4.72 -22.76 -0.85
N ILE A 169 5.18 -21.70 -0.16
CA ILE A 169 6.03 -20.67 -0.77
C ILE A 169 7.20 -21.30 -1.52
N SER A 170 7.76 -22.40 -1.00
CA SER A 170 8.86 -23.18 -1.62
C SER A 170 8.53 -23.78 -2.99
N LEU A 171 7.26 -23.78 -3.42
CA LEU A 171 6.88 -24.13 -4.78
C LEU A 171 7.23 -23.06 -5.80
N LEU A 172 7.43 -21.79 -5.40
CA LEU A 172 7.64 -20.68 -6.32
C LEU A 172 8.70 -20.96 -7.41
N PRO A 173 9.90 -21.50 -7.11
CA PRO A 173 10.90 -21.86 -8.11
C PRO A 173 10.49 -23.00 -9.07
N LYS A 174 9.45 -23.76 -8.70
CA LYS A 174 8.92 -24.89 -9.47
C LYS A 174 7.84 -24.47 -10.47
N LEU A 175 7.31 -23.26 -10.33
CA LEU A 175 6.26 -22.73 -11.18
C LEU A 175 6.86 -22.21 -12.49
N ASP A 176 6.26 -22.60 -13.61
CA ASP A 176 6.48 -22.02 -14.92
C ASP A 176 5.44 -20.92 -15.16
N LEU A 177 5.81 -19.70 -14.79
CA LEU A 177 5.05 -18.50 -15.08
C LEU A 177 5.35 -18.11 -16.54
N LYS A 178 4.67 -18.80 -17.46
CA LYS A 178 4.88 -18.71 -18.92
C LYS A 178 5.13 -17.27 -19.37
N GLU A 179 6.09 -17.09 -20.28
CA GLU A 179 6.47 -15.79 -20.87
C GLU A 179 5.27 -15.00 -21.46
N ASN A 180 4.23 -15.72 -21.89
CA ASN A 180 3.03 -15.14 -22.48
C ASN A 180 1.90 -14.84 -21.47
N GLY A 181 1.97 -15.37 -20.25
CA GLY A 181 0.97 -15.16 -19.21
C GLY A 181 1.29 -13.91 -18.40
N GLU A 182 0.37 -12.95 -18.33
CA GLU A 182 0.51 -11.77 -17.47
C GLU A 182 -0.12 -12.06 -16.10
N VAL A 183 0.72 -12.39 -15.11
CA VAL A 183 0.30 -12.53 -13.72
C VAL A 183 0.09 -11.13 -13.15
N LYS A 184 -1.12 -10.82 -12.67
CA LYS A 184 -1.40 -9.50 -12.09
C LYS A 184 -0.69 -9.34 -10.75
N GLU A 185 -0.74 -10.33 -9.86
CA GLU A 185 -0.26 -10.16 -8.49
C GLU A 185 0.44 -11.42 -7.95
N LEU A 186 1.60 -11.23 -7.30
CA LEU A 186 2.26 -12.23 -6.48
C LEU A 186 2.36 -11.70 -5.05
N ILE A 187 1.70 -12.38 -4.12
CA ILE A 187 1.61 -12.02 -2.71
C ILE A 187 2.20 -13.16 -1.88
N LEU A 188 3.29 -12.88 -1.19
CA LEU A 188 3.95 -13.83 -0.29
C LEU A 188 3.99 -13.24 1.12
N CYS A 189 3.53 -14.00 2.10
CA CYS A 189 3.64 -13.67 3.52
C CYS A 189 4.20 -14.88 4.25
N ALA A 190 5.21 -14.67 5.09
CA ALA A 190 5.78 -15.74 5.90
C ALA A 190 6.04 -15.22 7.31
N ASP A 191 5.22 -15.63 8.28
CA ASP A 191 5.41 -15.34 9.69
C ASP A 191 6.61 -16.08 10.32
N LYS A 192 7.13 -17.11 9.65
CA LYS A 192 8.23 -17.95 10.13
C LYS A 192 9.35 -18.07 9.11
N LYS A 193 10.59 -18.11 9.59
CA LYS A 193 11.78 -18.26 8.75
C LYS A 193 11.79 -19.59 8.00
N GLU A 194 11.28 -20.65 8.61
CA GLU A 194 11.28 -22.00 8.05
C GLU A 194 10.50 -22.07 6.73
N GLN A 195 9.43 -21.27 6.59
CA GLN A 195 8.57 -21.23 5.40
C GLN A 195 9.30 -20.75 4.13
N VAL A 196 10.36 -19.95 4.28
CA VAL A 196 11.15 -19.42 3.16
C VAL A 196 12.53 -20.08 3.04
N SER A 197 12.93 -20.87 4.03
CA SER A 197 14.28 -21.42 4.14
C SER A 197 14.71 -22.24 2.92
N ALA A 198 13.79 -23.05 2.36
CA ALA A 198 14.08 -23.88 1.19
C ALA A 198 14.36 -23.06 -0.08
N ILE A 199 13.77 -21.86 -0.21
CA ILE A 199 14.12 -20.93 -1.31
C ILE A 199 15.50 -20.34 -1.08
N LEU A 200 15.78 -19.88 0.13
CA LEU A 200 17.04 -19.19 0.44
C LEU A 200 18.28 -20.11 0.36
N THR A 201 18.09 -21.43 0.36
CA THR A 201 19.16 -22.41 0.15
C THR A 201 19.44 -22.71 -1.33
N GLN A 202 18.63 -22.20 -2.24
CA GLN A 202 18.83 -22.38 -3.68
C GLN A 202 19.86 -21.37 -4.20
N ASN A 203 20.66 -21.78 -5.18
CA ASN A 203 21.69 -20.93 -5.79
C ASN A 203 21.19 -20.24 -7.07
N GLU A 204 19.97 -20.52 -7.51
CA GLU A 204 19.41 -20.04 -8.76
C GLU A 204 18.35 -18.99 -8.51
N LYS A 205 18.40 -17.89 -9.28
CA LYS A 205 17.35 -16.86 -9.24
C LYS A 205 16.02 -17.42 -9.75
N ILE A 206 14.95 -16.97 -9.12
CA ILE A 206 13.57 -17.29 -9.43
C ILE A 206 13.09 -16.33 -10.51
N SER A 207 12.91 -16.85 -11.72
CA SER A 207 12.17 -16.13 -12.75
C SER A 207 10.70 -16.04 -12.34
N VAL A 208 10.19 -14.82 -12.31
CA VAL A 208 8.78 -14.56 -11.97
C VAL A 208 7.92 -14.22 -13.20
N GLY A 209 8.51 -14.19 -14.39
CA GLY A 209 7.82 -13.84 -15.63
C GLY A 209 7.23 -12.41 -15.59
N ARG A 210 6.10 -12.20 -16.30
CA ARG A 210 5.42 -10.89 -16.40
C ARG A 210 4.47 -10.65 -15.24
N ILE A 211 4.99 -10.17 -14.12
CA ILE A 211 4.17 -9.79 -12.95
C ILE A 211 3.84 -8.31 -12.98
N LYS A 212 2.60 -7.87 -12.68
CA LYS A 212 2.31 -6.44 -12.49
C LYS A 212 2.68 -5.94 -11.10
N LYS A 213 2.45 -6.74 -10.06
CA LYS A 213 2.60 -6.32 -8.67
C LYS A 213 3.15 -7.45 -7.80
N ILE A 214 4.19 -7.13 -7.03
CA ILE A 214 4.79 -8.03 -6.05
C ILE A 214 4.56 -7.46 -4.65
N VAL A 215 4.05 -8.30 -3.75
CA VAL A 215 3.80 -7.99 -2.35
C VAL A 215 4.56 -9.01 -1.50
N LEU A 216 5.57 -8.57 -0.75
CA LEU A 216 6.32 -9.42 0.17
C LEU A 216 6.13 -8.91 1.60
N ARG A 217 5.79 -9.82 2.52
CA ARG A 217 5.57 -9.51 3.94
C ARG A 217 6.40 -10.39 4.85
N GLU A 218 6.87 -9.80 5.95
CA GLU A 218 7.59 -10.48 7.02
C GLU A 218 8.81 -11.27 6.50
N TYR A 219 9.01 -12.54 6.85
CA TYR A 219 10.16 -13.32 6.37
C TYR A 219 10.18 -13.52 4.84
N ALA A 220 9.05 -13.33 4.14
CA ALA A 220 9.01 -13.39 2.67
C ALA A 220 9.82 -12.26 2.02
N LEU A 221 10.15 -11.19 2.77
CA LEU A 221 11.11 -10.18 2.31
C LEU A 221 12.46 -10.79 1.94
N ALA A 222 12.91 -11.83 2.65
CA ALA A 222 14.20 -12.47 2.38
C ALA A 222 14.29 -13.09 0.97
N ILE A 223 13.16 -13.34 0.30
CA ILE A 223 13.10 -13.88 -1.06
C ILE A 223 13.42 -12.80 -2.11
N LEU A 224 13.30 -11.51 -1.79
CA LEU A 224 13.47 -10.42 -2.75
C LEU A 224 14.79 -10.49 -3.56
N PRO A 225 15.98 -10.74 -2.97
CA PRO A 225 17.23 -10.88 -3.73
C PRO A 225 17.25 -12.08 -4.68
N GLU A 226 16.44 -13.11 -4.38
CA GLU A 226 16.33 -14.33 -5.17
C GLU A 226 15.41 -14.16 -6.38
N LEU A 227 14.62 -13.08 -6.44
CA LEU A 227 13.73 -12.82 -7.58
C LEU A 227 14.53 -12.20 -8.74
N ASP A 228 14.36 -12.77 -9.94
CA ASP A 228 14.81 -12.14 -11.17
C ASP A 228 13.77 -11.11 -11.63
N LEU A 229 14.05 -9.82 -11.36
CA LEU A 229 13.22 -8.70 -11.76
C LEU A 229 13.69 -8.04 -13.07
N GLU A 230 14.73 -8.57 -13.70
CA GLU A 230 15.30 -8.01 -14.94
C GLU A 230 14.67 -8.60 -16.20
N GLU A 231 14.04 -9.77 -16.08
CA GLU A 231 13.39 -10.47 -17.19
C GLU A 231 12.17 -9.71 -17.73
N VAL A 232 11.89 -9.88 -19.03
CA VAL A 232 10.90 -9.15 -19.84
C VAL A 232 9.53 -9.09 -19.16
N GLY A 233 9.25 -8.01 -18.42
CA GLY A 233 7.94 -7.82 -17.79
C GLY A 233 7.92 -7.20 -16.40
N ASN A 234 8.93 -6.40 -16.08
CA ASN A 234 9.24 -5.91 -14.73
C ASN A 234 7.99 -5.43 -13.98
N PRO A 235 7.89 -5.73 -12.67
CA PRO A 235 6.69 -5.40 -11.90
C PRO A 235 6.46 -3.91 -11.88
N LYS A 236 5.24 -3.49 -12.21
CA LYS A 236 4.82 -2.09 -12.11
C LYS A 236 4.86 -1.62 -10.66
N GLU A 237 4.57 -2.51 -9.70
CA GLU A 237 4.48 -2.18 -8.28
C GLU A 237 5.23 -3.19 -7.40
N LEU A 238 6.03 -2.67 -6.46
CA LEU A 238 6.72 -3.44 -5.42
C LEU A 238 6.27 -2.95 -4.05
N TYR A 239 5.67 -3.84 -3.25
CA TYR A 239 5.21 -3.55 -1.89
C TYR A 239 5.93 -4.45 -0.89
N LEU A 240 6.66 -3.86 0.05
CA LEU A 240 7.44 -4.56 1.07
C LEU A 240 6.99 -4.12 2.48
N CYS A 241 6.74 -5.08 3.37
CA CYS A 241 6.33 -4.83 4.75
C CYS A 241 7.03 -5.79 5.70
N GLY A 242 7.65 -5.27 6.76
CA GLY A 242 8.30 -6.10 7.78
C GLY A 242 8.09 -5.50 9.16
N SER A 243 7.34 -6.18 10.00
CA SER A 243 7.00 -5.76 11.36
C SER A 243 8.16 -5.91 12.36
N GLU A 244 9.12 -6.78 12.07
CA GLU A 244 10.29 -7.03 12.93
C GLU A 244 11.61 -6.81 12.18
N LYS A 245 12.69 -6.57 12.95
CA LYS A 245 14.03 -6.31 12.40
C LYS A 245 14.60 -7.55 11.71
N GLU A 246 14.27 -8.72 12.24
CA GLU A 246 14.70 -10.04 11.77
C GLU A 246 14.23 -10.29 10.33
N HIS A 247 13.04 -9.79 9.96
CA HIS A 247 12.46 -9.92 8.63
C HIS A 247 13.30 -9.29 7.52
N VAL A 248 14.04 -8.21 7.84
CA VAL A 248 14.89 -7.49 6.86
C VAL A 248 16.37 -7.86 6.98
N ALA A 249 16.75 -8.65 7.98
CA ALA A 249 18.15 -8.90 8.31
C ALA A 249 18.94 -9.56 7.17
N VAL A 250 18.29 -10.42 6.38
CA VAL A 250 18.92 -11.08 5.22
C VAL A 250 19.27 -10.05 4.14
N ILE A 251 18.32 -9.20 3.74
CA ILE A 251 18.57 -8.17 2.72
C ILE A 251 19.61 -7.15 3.18
N LEU A 252 19.55 -6.69 4.43
CA LEU A 252 20.48 -5.68 4.92
C LEU A 252 21.94 -6.17 4.97
N LYS A 253 22.16 -7.47 5.05
CA LYS A 253 23.50 -8.10 5.00
C LYS A 253 24.07 -8.22 3.59
N GLN A 254 23.23 -8.11 2.55
CA GLN A 254 23.70 -8.18 1.17
C GLN A 254 24.66 -7.03 0.87
N GLU A 255 25.79 -7.32 0.25
CA GLU A 255 26.76 -6.30 -0.16
C GLU A 255 26.26 -5.55 -1.40
N GLU A 256 25.69 -6.29 -2.35
CA GLU A 256 25.17 -5.78 -3.61
C GLU A 256 23.77 -5.18 -3.44
N LYS A 257 23.46 -4.20 -4.30
CA LYS A 257 22.11 -3.64 -4.39
C LYS A 257 21.22 -4.56 -5.20
N ILE A 258 19.95 -4.65 -4.82
CA ILE A 258 18.91 -5.38 -5.53
C ILE A 258 18.42 -4.52 -6.69
N SER A 259 18.60 -5.01 -7.91
CA SER A 259 18.07 -4.39 -9.11
C SER A 259 16.53 -4.37 -9.06
N VAL A 260 15.94 -3.18 -9.15
CA VAL A 260 14.48 -2.96 -9.25
C VAL A 260 14.13 -2.25 -10.55
N ARG A 261 14.92 -2.52 -11.59
CA ARG A 261 14.74 -1.95 -12.93
C ARG A 261 13.28 -2.11 -13.37
N GLY A 262 12.71 -1.10 -14.02
CA GLY A 262 11.35 -1.15 -14.55
C GLY A 262 10.21 -1.05 -13.53
N VAL A 263 10.51 -1.03 -12.23
CA VAL A 263 9.50 -0.79 -11.19
C VAL A 263 9.00 0.64 -11.23
N LYS A 264 7.68 0.81 -11.37
CA LYS A 264 7.05 2.15 -11.44
C LYS A 264 6.65 2.68 -10.07
N LYS A 265 6.41 1.82 -9.09
CA LYS A 265 6.00 2.24 -7.75
C LYS A 265 6.60 1.34 -6.69
N ILE A 266 7.22 1.95 -5.68
CA ILE A 266 7.79 1.24 -4.53
C ILE A 266 7.10 1.71 -3.26
N VAL A 267 6.61 0.77 -2.46
CA VAL A 267 5.99 1.02 -1.17
C VAL A 267 6.72 0.21 -0.09
N LEU A 268 7.33 0.88 0.87
CA LEU A 268 8.04 0.26 2.00
C LEU A 268 7.34 0.61 3.31
N ARG A 269 7.04 -0.40 4.13
CA ARG A 269 6.43 -0.23 5.45
C ARG A 269 7.25 -0.84 6.57
N ASP A 270 7.27 -0.15 7.69
CA ASP A 270 7.90 -0.57 8.95
C ASP A 270 9.40 -0.83 8.76
N TYR A 271 9.96 -1.95 9.29
CA TYR A 271 11.38 -2.26 9.10
C TYR A 271 11.78 -2.41 7.63
N ALA A 272 10.84 -2.67 6.71
CA ALA A 272 11.13 -2.70 5.28
C ALA A 272 11.59 -1.34 4.74
N VAL A 273 11.33 -0.24 5.45
CA VAL A 273 11.89 1.07 5.09
C VAL A 273 13.42 1.02 5.02
N ALA A 274 14.09 0.27 5.90
CA ALA A 274 15.55 0.13 5.91
C ALA A 274 16.12 -0.47 4.60
N ILE A 275 15.31 -1.27 3.88
CA ILE A 275 15.68 -1.90 2.61
C ILE A 275 15.92 -0.86 1.51
N LEU A 276 15.39 0.37 1.63
CA LEU A 276 15.57 1.41 0.61
C LEU A 276 17.04 1.58 0.16
N SER A 277 17.97 1.53 1.12
CA SER A 277 19.40 1.66 0.86
C SER A 277 20.04 0.50 0.09
N LYS A 278 19.33 -0.63 0.00
CA LYS A 278 19.70 -1.83 -0.74
C LYS A 278 19.01 -1.93 -2.08
N LEU A 279 18.12 -1.01 -2.44
CA LEU A 279 17.50 -0.99 -3.77
C LEU A 279 18.37 -0.22 -4.76
N GLY A 280 18.64 -0.81 -5.92
CA GLY A 280 19.33 -0.19 -7.05
C GLY A 280 18.40 0.77 -7.79
N LEU A 281 18.15 1.95 -7.20
CA LEU A 281 17.26 2.97 -7.78
C LEU A 281 17.90 3.71 -8.97
N GLU A 282 19.23 3.71 -9.09
CA GLU A 282 19.95 4.38 -10.18
C GLU A 282 19.59 3.86 -11.59
N GLU A 283 19.17 2.60 -11.72
CA GLU A 283 18.92 1.94 -13.02
C GLU A 283 17.43 1.90 -13.41
N VAL A 284 16.54 2.43 -12.57
CA VAL A 284 15.08 2.29 -12.72
C VAL A 284 14.53 3.14 -13.87
N GLY A 285 15.26 4.16 -14.31
CA GLY A 285 14.77 5.11 -15.31
C GLY A 285 13.75 6.06 -14.67
N GLU A 286 12.46 5.91 -15.00
CA GLU A 286 11.38 6.77 -14.50
C GLU A 286 10.57 6.04 -13.42
N LEU A 287 10.84 6.35 -12.14
CA LEU A 287 10.07 5.84 -11.00
C LEU A 287 8.81 6.72 -10.81
N GLY A 288 7.64 6.15 -11.00
CA GLY A 288 6.37 6.85 -10.80
C GLY A 288 6.15 7.31 -9.36
N GLY A 289 6.53 6.49 -8.36
CA GLY A 289 6.45 6.92 -6.97
C GLY A 289 7.18 6.06 -5.96
N LEU A 290 7.63 6.71 -4.89
CA LEU A 290 8.27 6.11 -3.71
C LEU A 290 7.46 6.47 -2.46
N SER A 291 6.97 5.48 -1.72
CA SER A 291 6.21 5.70 -0.49
C SER A 291 6.83 4.94 0.68
N LEU A 292 7.21 5.66 1.74
CA LEU A 292 7.86 5.13 2.94
C LEU A 292 6.96 5.37 4.16
N TYR A 293 6.63 4.31 4.89
CA TYR A 293 5.78 4.36 6.09
C TYR A 293 6.56 3.80 7.28
N GLY A 294 6.95 4.65 8.24
CA GLY A 294 7.67 4.22 9.44
C GLY A 294 6.86 4.51 10.70
N GLY A 295 6.24 3.49 11.31
CA GLY A 295 5.52 3.63 12.57
C GLY A 295 6.40 3.96 13.79
N GLU A 296 7.68 3.57 13.76
CA GLU A 296 8.61 3.67 14.89
C GLU A 296 9.99 4.21 14.46
N LYS A 297 10.79 4.67 15.41
CA LYS A 297 12.13 5.24 15.15
C LYS A 297 13.10 4.16 14.63
N GLU A 298 12.93 2.94 15.11
CA GLU A 298 13.74 1.77 14.81
C GLU A 298 13.65 1.41 13.32
N HIS A 299 12.47 1.61 12.71
CA HIS A 299 12.19 1.36 11.30
C HIS A 299 13.10 2.15 10.35
N VAL A 300 13.53 3.35 10.76
CA VAL A 300 14.35 4.26 9.94
C VAL A 300 15.80 4.33 10.39
N ALA A 301 16.14 3.72 11.54
CA ALA A 301 17.43 3.87 12.19
C ALA A 301 18.61 3.44 11.31
N ALA A 302 18.42 2.41 10.48
CA ALA A 302 19.45 1.93 9.55
C ALA A 302 19.83 2.98 8.50
N ILE A 303 18.85 3.70 7.94
CA ILE A 303 19.08 4.72 6.91
C ILE A 303 19.68 5.98 7.54
N LEU A 304 19.19 6.39 8.71
CA LEU A 304 19.68 7.61 9.37
C LEU A 304 21.16 7.51 9.78
N LYS A 305 21.67 6.29 9.99
CA LYS A 305 23.09 6.03 10.28
C LYS A 305 23.99 6.10 9.05
N GLN A 306 23.44 6.08 7.84
CA GLN A 306 24.25 6.14 6.62
C GLN A 306 24.75 7.56 6.40
N GLU A 307 26.03 7.68 6.03
CA GLU A 307 26.63 8.98 5.70
C GLU A 307 26.24 9.44 4.30
N LYS A 308 26.19 8.50 3.35
CA LYS A 308 25.85 8.77 1.95
C LYS A 308 24.35 8.99 1.80
N LYS A 309 23.97 9.98 1.00
CA LYS A 309 22.58 10.18 0.57
C LYS A 309 22.16 9.03 -0.38
N ILE A 310 20.87 8.73 -0.35
CA ILE A 310 20.21 7.76 -1.24
C ILE A 310 19.67 8.51 -2.44
N SER A 311 20.17 8.18 -3.63
CA SER A 311 19.63 8.73 -4.87
C SER A 311 18.22 8.18 -5.13
N VAL A 312 17.27 9.08 -5.34
CA VAL A 312 15.89 8.75 -5.75
C VAL A 312 15.62 9.27 -7.16
N ARG A 313 16.64 9.19 -8.03
CA ARG A 313 16.60 9.75 -9.38
C ARG A 313 15.42 9.24 -10.21
N GLY A 314 14.78 10.16 -10.95
CA GLY A 314 13.64 9.84 -11.81
C GLY A 314 12.33 9.61 -11.07
N THR A 315 12.27 9.86 -9.74
CA THR A 315 11.06 9.69 -8.95
C THR A 315 10.11 10.87 -9.12
N LYS A 316 8.88 10.63 -9.60
CA LYS A 316 7.87 11.69 -9.75
C LYS A 316 7.21 12.08 -8.43
N GLU A 317 6.94 11.11 -7.56
CA GLU A 317 6.20 11.31 -6.32
C GLU A 317 6.94 10.68 -5.14
N ILE A 318 7.20 11.44 -4.09
CA ILE A 318 7.80 10.94 -2.85
C ILE A 318 6.82 11.17 -1.71
N SER A 319 6.47 10.10 -0.99
CA SER A 319 5.57 10.14 0.16
C SER A 319 6.27 9.58 1.40
N LEU A 320 6.47 10.40 2.42
CA LEU A 320 7.09 10.01 3.69
C LEU A 320 6.07 10.17 4.82
N VAL A 321 5.79 9.08 5.54
CA VAL A 321 4.75 9.04 6.58
C VAL A 321 5.31 8.49 7.90
N GLY A 322 4.98 9.15 9.02
CA GLY A 322 5.47 8.83 10.36
C GLY A 322 6.96 9.14 10.51
N TYR A 323 7.71 8.29 11.22
CA TYR A 323 9.16 8.44 11.39
C TYR A 323 9.95 8.43 10.07
N ALA A 324 9.37 7.90 8.98
CA ALA A 324 9.96 7.96 7.64
C ALA A 324 10.21 9.40 7.16
N VAL A 325 9.48 10.39 7.70
CA VAL A 325 9.74 11.80 7.42
C VAL A 325 11.19 12.18 7.74
N ASN A 326 11.78 11.63 8.81
CA ASN A 326 13.18 11.90 9.19
C ASN A 326 14.22 11.43 8.16
N ILE A 327 13.83 10.60 7.18
CA ILE A 327 14.72 10.14 6.09
C ILE A 327 14.95 11.26 5.07
N LEU A 328 14.11 12.29 5.00
CA LEU A 328 14.20 13.34 3.98
C LEU A 328 15.63 13.93 3.78
N PRO A 329 16.41 14.28 4.82
CA PRO A 329 17.79 14.78 4.65
C PRO A 329 18.77 13.77 4.06
N ARG A 330 18.42 12.47 4.09
CA ARG A 330 19.19 11.38 3.50
C ARG A 330 18.79 11.07 2.07
N LEU A 331 17.75 11.71 1.53
CA LEU A 331 17.41 11.59 0.11
C LEU A 331 18.20 12.63 -0.68
N ASP A 332 18.78 12.20 -1.80
CA ASP A 332 19.32 13.12 -2.79
C ASP A 332 18.20 13.50 -3.77
N LEU A 333 17.74 14.75 -3.66
CA LEU A 333 16.69 15.33 -4.51
C LEU A 333 17.26 16.16 -5.68
N GLU A 334 18.58 16.41 -5.72
CA GLU A 334 19.18 17.34 -6.66
C GLU A 334 19.39 16.73 -8.06
N GLU A 335 19.76 15.46 -8.14
CA GLU A 335 19.97 14.75 -9.41
C GLU A 335 18.66 14.21 -10.04
N VAL A 336 17.50 14.52 -9.45
CA VAL A 336 16.30 13.68 -9.60
C VAL A 336 15.50 13.91 -10.88
N GLY A 337 15.83 14.92 -11.68
CA GLY A 337 14.97 15.28 -12.81
C GLY A 337 13.62 15.83 -12.34
N ASN A 338 13.64 16.54 -11.20
CA ASN A 338 12.56 17.33 -10.63
C ASN A 338 11.31 16.51 -10.22
N PRO A 339 11.25 15.97 -8.98
CA PRO A 339 10.04 15.28 -8.50
C PRO A 339 8.83 16.22 -8.62
N ASN A 340 7.71 15.73 -9.11
CA ASN A 340 6.50 16.53 -9.22
C ASN A 340 5.89 16.81 -7.84
N GLU A 341 5.92 15.84 -6.92
CA GLU A 341 5.27 15.99 -5.61
C GLU A 341 6.09 15.38 -4.46
N LEU A 342 6.26 16.18 -3.39
CA LEU A 342 6.79 15.74 -2.09
C LEU A 342 5.68 15.82 -1.04
N TYR A 343 5.26 14.68 -0.52
CA TYR A 343 4.24 14.54 0.52
C TYR A 343 4.87 14.09 1.85
N LEU A 344 4.71 14.88 2.90
CA LEU A 344 5.20 14.59 4.26
C LEU A 344 4.03 14.58 5.25
N CYS A 345 3.92 13.53 6.07
CA CYS A 345 2.89 13.41 7.09
C CYS A 345 3.48 12.88 8.41
N GLY A 346 3.44 13.67 9.48
CA GLY A 346 3.93 13.28 10.80
C GLY A 346 2.78 13.21 11.80
N GLY A 347 2.46 12.02 12.30
CA GLY A 347 1.35 11.82 13.24
C GLY A 347 1.69 12.29 14.66
N GLY A 348 2.97 12.47 14.98
CA GLY A 348 3.42 13.05 16.26
C GLY A 348 4.69 13.87 16.13
N ILE A 349 4.97 14.73 17.12
CA ILE A 349 6.19 15.56 17.14
C ILE A 349 7.48 14.71 17.05
N LYS A 350 7.47 13.49 17.60
CA LYS A 350 8.61 12.56 17.55
C LYS A 350 8.97 12.15 16.12
N ASP A 351 7.98 12.13 15.21
CA ASP A 351 8.15 11.75 13.80
C ASP A 351 8.98 12.77 13.03
N VAL A 352 9.07 14.01 13.52
CA VAL A 352 9.73 15.13 12.84
C VAL A 352 10.84 15.79 13.67
N ALA A 353 10.98 15.38 14.94
CA ALA A 353 11.87 16.01 15.90
C ALA A 353 13.33 16.05 15.43
N ALA A 354 13.80 15.00 14.75
CA ALA A 354 15.18 14.96 14.26
C ALA A 354 15.43 16.02 13.18
N ILE A 355 14.49 16.23 12.26
CA ILE A 355 14.59 17.28 11.24
C ILE A 355 14.49 18.67 11.87
N ILE A 356 13.55 18.88 12.79
CA ILE A 356 13.40 20.19 13.45
C ILE A 356 14.68 20.57 14.20
N ALA A 357 15.37 19.61 14.80
CA ALA A 357 16.63 19.83 15.52
C ALA A 357 17.84 20.10 14.61
N GLN A 358 17.77 19.77 13.31
CA GLN A 358 18.85 20.04 12.37
C GLN A 358 19.06 21.54 12.17
N LYS A 359 20.31 21.96 12.00
CA LYS A 359 20.65 23.36 11.73
C LYS A 359 20.55 23.68 10.24
N GLU A 360 21.00 22.76 9.41
CA GLU A 360 21.05 22.90 7.96
C GLU A 360 19.65 22.81 7.34
N LYS A 361 19.43 23.59 6.28
CA LYS A 361 18.21 23.48 5.48
C LYS A 361 18.32 22.26 4.55
N ILE A 362 17.18 21.68 4.23
CA ILE A 362 17.02 20.56 3.32
C ILE A 362 16.68 21.12 1.94
N SER A 363 17.57 20.91 0.97
CA SER A 363 17.29 21.23 -0.43
C SER A 363 16.10 20.42 -0.93
N VAL A 364 15.08 21.11 -1.44
CA VAL A 364 13.93 20.52 -2.15
C VAL A 364 13.89 21.03 -3.59
N ARG A 365 15.08 21.30 -4.15
CA ARG A 365 15.26 21.80 -5.52
C ARG A 365 14.58 20.87 -6.51
N GLY A 366 13.83 21.46 -7.45
CA GLY A 366 13.12 20.71 -8.48
C GLY A 366 11.77 20.13 -8.06
N VAL A 367 11.41 20.17 -6.77
CA VAL A 367 10.06 19.77 -6.34
C VAL A 367 9.05 20.79 -6.87
N LYS A 368 8.04 20.36 -7.62
CA LYS A 368 6.97 21.25 -8.09
C LYS A 368 5.88 21.50 -7.07
N LYS A 369 5.56 20.50 -6.25
CA LYS A 369 4.50 20.58 -5.25
C LYS A 369 4.94 19.98 -3.92
N ILE A 370 4.74 20.72 -2.84
CA ILE A 370 5.03 20.26 -1.48
C ILE A 370 3.73 20.20 -0.70
N VAL A 371 3.47 19.05 -0.06
CA VAL A 371 2.33 18.82 0.81
C VAL A 371 2.83 18.43 2.19
N LEU A 372 2.55 19.26 3.20
CA LEU A 372 2.88 19.00 4.60
C LEU A 372 1.60 18.79 5.40
N ARG A 373 1.51 17.66 6.10
CA ARG A 373 0.35 17.30 6.91
C ARG A 373 0.73 17.03 8.36
N ASP A 374 -0.12 17.48 9.27
CA ASP A 374 -0.01 17.31 10.72
C ASP A 374 1.32 17.89 11.26
N TYR A 375 2.06 17.18 12.11
CA TYR A 375 3.34 17.66 12.64
C TYR A 375 4.41 17.89 11.56
N ALA A 376 4.23 17.38 10.33
CA ALA A 376 5.14 17.69 9.23
C ALA A 376 5.09 19.16 8.81
N VAL A 377 4.03 19.90 9.16
CA VAL A 377 3.98 21.36 8.94
C VAL A 377 5.17 22.04 9.63
N ALA A 378 5.57 21.59 10.83
CA ALA A 378 6.70 22.14 11.59
C ALA A 378 8.07 22.00 10.89
N ILE A 379 8.17 21.20 9.82
CA ILE A 379 9.38 21.07 8.99
C ILE A 379 9.54 22.23 8.02
N LEU A 380 8.49 23.01 7.72
CA LEU A 380 8.54 24.09 6.73
C LEU A 380 9.77 25.02 6.87
N PRO A 381 10.17 25.50 8.07
CA PRO A 381 11.36 26.36 8.21
C PRO A 381 12.70 25.67 7.91
N ARG A 382 12.70 24.35 7.77
CA ARG A 382 13.87 23.53 7.46
C ARG A 382 13.97 23.20 5.98
N LEU A 383 12.94 23.47 5.18
CA LEU A 383 13.01 23.30 3.74
C LEU A 383 13.68 24.53 3.12
N ASP A 384 14.63 24.30 2.22
CA ASP A 384 15.18 25.37 1.41
C ASP A 384 14.25 25.65 0.24
N LEU A 385 13.38 26.64 0.42
CA LEU A 385 12.44 27.10 -0.60
C LEU A 385 13.02 28.22 -1.48
N GLU A 386 14.22 28.72 -1.19
CA GLU A 386 14.82 29.82 -1.95
C GLU A 386 15.49 29.30 -3.23
N GLU A 387 16.02 28.08 -3.22
CA GLU A 387 16.71 27.46 -4.37
C GLU A 387 15.80 26.58 -5.24
N VAL A 388 14.50 26.51 -4.95
CA VAL A 388 13.57 25.59 -5.63
C VAL A 388 13.30 25.98 -7.08
N GLY A 389 13.43 27.26 -7.41
CA GLY A 389 12.95 27.82 -8.68
C GLY A 389 11.44 28.08 -8.62
N GLU A 390 10.68 27.57 -9.59
CA GLU A 390 9.22 27.74 -9.63
C GLU A 390 8.51 26.58 -8.90
N LEU A 391 8.02 26.83 -7.69
CA LEU A 391 7.15 25.91 -6.96
C LEU A 391 5.69 26.14 -7.40
N GLU A 392 5.07 25.13 -8.00
CA GLU A 392 3.67 25.21 -8.45
C GLU A 392 2.70 25.27 -7.28
N GLY A 393 2.98 24.57 -6.17
CA GLY A 393 2.08 24.56 -5.01
C GLY A 393 2.74 24.21 -3.68
N LEU A 394 2.34 24.91 -2.62
CA LEU A 394 2.63 24.59 -1.23
C LEU A 394 1.32 24.40 -0.45
N SER A 395 1.08 23.18 0.03
CA SER A 395 -0.12 22.87 0.81
C SER A 395 0.23 22.46 2.24
N LEU A 396 -0.35 23.15 3.23
CA LEU A 396 -0.18 22.90 4.65
C LEU A 396 -1.52 22.48 5.26
N PHE A 397 -1.54 21.31 5.90
CA PHE A 397 -2.71 20.75 6.57
C PHE A 397 -2.39 20.52 8.04
N ALA A 398 -3.10 21.19 8.94
CA ALA A 398 -2.94 20.97 10.38
C ALA A 398 -4.30 20.88 11.06
N ASP A 399 -4.62 19.68 11.55
CA ASP A 399 -5.89 19.42 12.23
C ASP A 399 -5.88 19.85 13.71
N GLU A 400 -4.70 20.06 14.31
CA GLU A 400 -4.52 20.48 15.71
C GLU A 400 -3.57 21.69 15.84
N LYS A 401 -3.69 22.46 16.93
CA LYS A 401 -2.86 23.66 17.19
C LYS A 401 -1.39 23.28 17.40
N GLU A 402 -1.15 22.14 18.00
CA GLU A 402 0.16 21.59 18.33
C GLU A 402 0.99 21.34 17.07
N HIS A 403 0.35 21.03 15.94
CA HIS A 403 1.00 20.81 14.63
C HIS A 403 1.75 22.04 14.12
N VAL A 404 1.29 23.25 14.49
CA VAL A 404 1.87 24.53 14.03
C VAL A 404 2.65 25.27 15.12
N ALA A 405 2.57 24.81 16.37
CA ALA A 405 3.16 25.51 17.52
C ALA A 405 4.65 25.83 17.35
N ALA A 406 5.43 24.91 16.75
CA ALA A 406 6.85 25.11 16.50
C ALA A 406 7.14 26.27 15.51
N ILE A 407 6.26 26.50 14.53
CA ILE A 407 6.37 27.63 13.60
C ILE A 407 5.94 28.92 14.28
N LEU A 408 4.82 28.90 15.00
CA LEU A 408 4.28 30.09 15.66
C LEU A 408 5.22 30.64 16.75
N ALA A 409 5.99 29.76 17.40
CA ALA A 409 7.01 30.15 18.37
C ALA A 409 8.22 30.88 17.74
N LYS A 410 8.42 30.78 16.42
CA LYS A 410 9.51 31.51 15.74
C LYS A 410 9.12 32.96 15.53
N LYS A 411 10.05 33.85 15.89
CA LYS A 411 9.89 35.30 15.65
C LYS A 411 10.14 35.67 14.19
N GLU A 412 11.12 35.00 13.57
CA GLU A 412 11.52 35.24 12.20
C GLU A 412 10.49 34.68 11.21
N LYS A 413 10.24 35.42 10.13
CA LYS A 413 9.40 34.95 9.03
C LYS A 413 10.15 33.89 8.20
N ILE A 414 9.40 32.96 7.64
CA ILE A 414 9.88 31.87 6.80
C ILE A 414 9.85 32.35 5.35
N PRO A 415 10.99 32.41 4.64
CA PRO A 415 11.01 32.80 3.24
C PRO A 415 10.27 31.76 2.38
N VAL A 416 9.24 32.20 1.67
CA VAL A 416 8.47 31.38 0.72
C VAL A 416 8.47 32.11 -0.63
N ARG A 417 9.45 31.80 -1.47
CA ARG A 417 9.65 32.45 -2.78
C ARG A 417 9.28 31.51 -3.93
N GLY A 418 8.89 32.10 -5.06
CA GLY A 418 8.61 31.36 -6.29
C GLY A 418 7.38 30.44 -6.23
N VAL A 419 6.52 30.60 -5.22
CA VAL A 419 5.36 29.73 -4.99
C VAL A 419 4.12 30.30 -5.68
N LYS A 420 3.60 29.59 -6.68
CA LYS A 420 2.42 30.04 -7.45
C LYS A 420 1.12 29.88 -6.67
N GLU A 421 0.96 28.79 -5.93
CA GLU A 421 -0.24 28.51 -5.13
C GLU A 421 0.13 28.13 -3.69
N ILE A 422 -0.53 28.75 -2.71
CA ILE A 422 -0.45 28.32 -1.30
C ILE A 422 -1.83 27.87 -0.84
N SER A 423 -1.92 26.67 -0.25
CA SER A 423 -3.14 26.15 0.36
C SER A 423 -2.92 25.91 1.86
N LEU A 424 -3.70 26.58 2.71
CA LEU A 424 -3.66 26.45 4.16
C LEU A 424 -4.98 25.85 4.66
N VAL A 425 -4.93 24.73 5.36
CA VAL A 425 -6.11 24.01 5.84
C VAL A 425 -6.06 23.79 7.36
N GLY A 426 -7.14 24.13 8.06
CA GLY A 426 -7.27 23.99 9.52
C GLY A 426 -6.42 25.01 10.28
N TYR A 427 -5.73 24.57 11.33
CA TYR A 427 -4.78 25.38 12.10
C TYR A 427 -3.61 25.89 11.25
N ALA A 428 -3.35 25.32 10.08
CA ALA A 428 -2.27 25.79 9.19
C ALA A 428 -2.50 27.22 8.69
N ALA A 429 -3.75 27.72 8.71
CA ALA A 429 -4.05 29.12 8.43
C ALA A 429 -3.27 30.07 9.36
N SER A 430 -3.11 29.71 10.64
CA SER A 430 -2.37 30.52 11.62
C SER A 430 -0.89 30.70 11.30
N VAL A 431 -0.32 29.91 10.39
CA VAL A 431 1.07 30.05 9.93
C VAL A 431 1.24 31.23 8.96
N LEU A 432 0.15 31.73 8.34
CA LEU A 432 0.22 32.79 7.33
C LEU A 432 1.04 34.03 7.77
N PRO A 433 0.87 34.61 8.97
CA PRO A 433 1.69 35.75 9.42
C PRO A 433 3.19 35.46 9.52
N ARG A 434 3.56 34.18 9.61
CA ARG A 434 4.95 33.71 9.69
C ARG A 434 5.55 33.46 8.31
N LEU A 435 4.81 33.62 7.21
CA LEU A 435 5.36 33.48 5.86
C LEU A 435 5.85 34.84 5.34
N ASP A 436 7.09 34.88 4.85
CA ASP A 436 7.63 36.01 4.06
C ASP A 436 7.31 35.76 2.59
N LEU A 437 6.15 36.28 2.18
CA LEU A 437 5.65 36.28 0.80
C LEU A 437 6.11 37.58 0.15
N ARG A 438 7.18 37.54 -0.63
CA ARG A 438 7.71 38.73 -1.32
C ARG A 438 6.92 39.05 -2.59
N GLU A 439 6.91 40.32 -3.00
CA GLU A 439 6.20 40.81 -4.19
C GLU A 439 6.66 40.12 -5.48
N ASP A 440 7.96 39.84 -5.57
CA ASP A 440 8.59 39.13 -6.69
C ASP A 440 8.35 37.61 -6.67
N GLY A 441 7.65 37.10 -5.65
CA GLY A 441 7.47 35.67 -5.41
C GLY A 441 6.53 34.96 -6.39
N GLY A 442 5.79 35.70 -7.22
CA GLY A 442 4.92 35.11 -8.24
C GLY A 442 3.69 34.38 -7.69
N LEU A 443 3.27 34.68 -6.45
CA LEU A 443 2.08 34.11 -5.83
C LEU A 443 0.82 34.51 -6.59
N LYS A 444 0.16 33.54 -7.22
CA LYS A 444 -1.07 33.75 -7.99
C LYS A 444 -2.31 33.48 -7.15
N GLU A 445 -2.25 32.50 -6.26
CA GLU A 445 -3.42 32.07 -5.51
C GLU A 445 -3.10 31.67 -4.07
N LEU A 446 -3.86 32.21 -3.12
CA LEU A 446 -3.85 31.82 -1.71
C LEU A 446 -5.21 31.23 -1.35
N LYS A 447 -5.25 29.91 -1.09
CA LYS A 447 -6.45 29.18 -0.67
C LYS A 447 -6.40 28.93 0.84
N MET A 448 -7.41 29.37 1.56
CA MET A 448 -7.55 29.08 2.99
C MET A 448 -8.84 28.32 3.25
N ARG A 449 -8.72 27.15 3.87
CA ARG A 449 -9.84 26.32 4.32
C ARG A 449 -9.80 26.23 5.83
N VAL A 450 -10.65 26.97 6.53
CA VAL A 450 -10.68 27.01 7.99
C VAL A 450 -11.98 26.42 8.52
N CYS A 451 -11.91 25.59 9.56
CA CYS A 451 -13.13 25.20 10.26
C CYS A 451 -13.58 26.34 11.18
N THR A 452 -14.85 26.30 11.60
CA THR A 452 -15.50 27.37 12.38
C THR A 452 -14.95 27.63 13.78
N GLU A 453 -13.96 26.87 14.24
CA GLU A 453 -13.31 27.15 15.52
C GLU A 453 -12.50 28.44 15.42
N GLU A 454 -12.83 29.42 16.26
CA GLU A 454 -12.16 30.73 16.29
C GLU A 454 -10.64 30.60 16.49
N SER A 455 -10.22 29.53 17.16
CA SER A 455 -8.82 29.19 17.40
C SER A 455 -7.99 29.07 16.11
N HIS A 456 -8.57 28.63 14.98
CA HIS A 456 -7.86 28.44 13.71
C HIS A 456 -7.28 29.73 13.11
N CYS A 457 -7.91 30.86 13.40
CA CYS A 457 -7.52 32.18 12.87
C CYS A 457 -7.10 33.19 13.95
N SER A 458 -7.05 32.79 15.21
CA SER A 458 -6.71 33.67 16.35
C SER A 458 -5.44 34.49 16.10
N GLU A 459 -4.35 33.83 15.73
CA GLU A 459 -3.06 34.48 15.42
C GLU A 459 -3.12 35.50 14.28
N ILE A 460 -4.00 35.30 13.29
CA ILE A 460 -4.20 36.24 12.19
C ILE A 460 -4.91 37.50 12.70
N PHE A 461 -5.90 37.32 13.59
CA PHE A 461 -6.67 38.43 14.15
C PHE A 461 -5.88 39.26 15.17
N GLU A 462 -4.87 38.67 15.79
CA GLU A 462 -4.00 39.34 16.76
C GLU A 462 -2.88 40.16 16.11
N GLN A 463 -2.63 39.99 14.81
CA GLN A 463 -1.61 40.79 14.15
C GLN A 463 -2.03 42.25 13.97
N GLU A 464 -1.08 43.16 14.18
CA GLU A 464 -1.24 44.58 13.84
C GLU A 464 -1.41 44.75 12.32
N ASP A 465 -2.09 45.84 11.95
CA ASP A 465 -2.34 46.21 10.56
C ASP A 465 -1.00 46.27 9.79
N GLU A 466 -0.95 45.67 8.59
CA GLU A 466 0.20 45.60 7.66
C GLU A 466 1.24 44.48 7.87
N SER A 467 1.09 43.63 8.88
CA SER A 467 2.01 42.51 9.13
C SER A 467 1.97 41.37 8.09
N ILE A 468 0.86 41.23 7.35
CA ILE A 468 0.65 40.18 6.35
C ILE A 468 0.49 40.83 4.97
N ASP A 469 1.51 40.69 4.13
CA ASP A 469 1.42 41.08 2.72
C ASP A 469 1.19 39.85 1.84
N VAL A 470 0.15 39.94 1.01
CA VAL A 470 -0.27 38.90 0.05
C VAL A 470 -0.36 39.47 -1.37
N TRP A 471 0.04 40.73 -1.56
CA TRP A 471 0.19 41.40 -2.86
C TRP A 471 -1.03 41.24 -3.78
N ASP A 472 -0.78 40.99 -5.07
CA ASP A 472 -1.78 40.81 -6.12
C ASP A 472 -2.38 39.39 -6.17
N ALA A 473 -2.08 38.52 -5.20
CA ALA A 473 -2.56 37.15 -5.20
C ALA A 473 -4.10 37.08 -5.12
N LYS A 474 -4.69 36.17 -5.88
CA LYS A 474 -6.10 35.82 -5.75
C LYS A 474 -6.30 35.05 -4.45
N ILE A 475 -7.03 35.63 -3.52
CA ILE A 475 -7.33 34.97 -2.25
C ILE A 475 -8.68 34.24 -2.39
N LYS A 476 -8.74 32.99 -1.94
CA LYS A 476 -9.98 32.22 -1.80
C LYS A 476 -10.08 31.68 -0.39
N ILE A 477 -11.09 32.12 0.34
CA ILE A 477 -11.37 31.65 1.70
C ILE A 477 -12.64 30.81 1.65
N ALA A 478 -12.55 29.58 2.15
CA ALA A 478 -13.69 28.68 2.30
C ALA A 478 -13.79 28.27 3.77
N ILE A 479 -14.93 28.54 4.39
CA ILE A 479 -15.21 28.22 5.80
C ILE A 479 -16.04 26.93 5.81
N TYR A 480 -15.64 25.94 6.60
CA TYR A 480 -16.35 24.67 6.72
C TYR A 480 -16.94 24.55 8.11
N ALA A 481 -18.25 24.26 8.18
CA ALA A 481 -18.87 23.81 9.41
C ALA A 481 -18.40 22.37 9.70
N PRO A 482 -18.02 22.05 10.94
CA PRO A 482 -17.75 20.67 11.32
C PRO A 482 -18.99 19.80 11.09
N TRP A 483 -18.76 18.54 10.73
CA TRP A 483 -19.82 17.57 10.46
C TRP A 483 -20.84 17.55 11.61
N GLY A 484 -22.08 17.97 11.33
CA GLY A 484 -23.17 18.03 12.32
C GLY A 484 -23.54 19.42 12.86
N SER A 485 -22.83 20.49 12.46
CA SER A 485 -23.16 21.88 12.88
C SER A 485 -23.81 22.69 11.76
N SER A 486 -24.81 23.52 12.10
CA SER A 486 -25.48 24.41 11.14
C SER A 486 -24.56 25.56 10.68
N PRO A 487 -24.33 25.77 9.37
CA PRO A 487 -23.39 26.78 8.85
C PRO A 487 -23.73 28.24 9.20
N SER A 488 -24.99 28.58 9.47
CA SER A 488 -25.49 29.96 9.41
C SER A 488 -25.04 30.90 10.53
N TYR A 489 -24.75 30.40 11.73
CA TYR A 489 -24.36 31.27 12.86
C TYR A 489 -22.88 31.69 12.83
N PHE A 490 -22.01 30.83 12.30
CA PHE A 490 -20.56 30.99 12.43
C PHE A 490 -19.90 31.82 11.33
N GLU A 491 -20.45 31.78 10.10
CA GLU A 491 -19.94 32.59 8.99
C GLU A 491 -19.95 34.09 9.33
N SER A 492 -20.95 34.55 10.09
CA SER A 492 -21.08 35.96 10.47
C SER A 492 -19.96 36.46 11.40
N GLY A 493 -19.49 35.64 12.34
CA GLY A 493 -18.46 35.99 13.33
C GLY A 493 -17.07 36.08 12.72
N ILE A 494 -16.65 35.04 11.99
CA ILE A 494 -15.32 35.01 11.35
C ILE A 494 -15.24 36.05 10.24
N LEU A 495 -16.28 36.18 9.39
CA LEU A 495 -16.30 37.20 8.35
C LEU A 495 -16.34 38.61 8.93
N SER A 496 -17.01 38.85 10.06
CA SER A 496 -17.01 40.17 10.69
C SER A 496 -15.66 40.53 11.34
N LYS A 497 -14.96 39.55 11.93
CA LYS A 497 -13.59 39.74 12.46
C LYS A 497 -12.57 39.94 11.34
N LEU A 498 -12.65 39.13 10.28
CA LEU A 498 -11.89 39.37 9.05
C LEU A 498 -12.18 40.79 8.56
N LYS A 499 -13.44 41.16 8.34
CA LYS A 499 -13.87 42.52 7.91
C LYS A 499 -13.35 43.66 8.78
N ARG A 500 -13.14 43.43 10.08
CA ARG A 500 -12.62 44.44 11.02
C ARG A 500 -11.09 44.53 11.01
N SER A 501 -10.37 43.47 10.68
CA SER A 501 -8.93 43.56 10.40
C SER A 501 -8.71 44.36 9.11
N ASN A 502 -7.77 45.32 9.06
CA ASN A 502 -7.53 46.09 7.82
C ASN A 502 -6.96 45.23 6.68
N ILE A 503 -6.55 43.98 6.96
CA ILE A 503 -6.35 42.92 5.95
C ILE A 503 -7.60 42.83 5.07
N ALA A 504 -8.79 42.85 5.68
CA ALA A 504 -10.01 42.85 4.91
C ALA A 504 -10.30 44.19 4.25
N GLU A 505 -9.82 45.37 4.65
CA GLU A 505 -10.07 46.56 3.81
C GLU A 505 -9.35 46.49 2.46
N ARG A 506 -8.11 45.96 2.42
CA ARG A 506 -7.37 45.71 1.16
C ARG A 506 -7.92 44.48 0.41
N VAL A 507 -8.23 43.39 1.11
CA VAL A 507 -8.84 42.18 0.52
C VAL A 507 -10.28 42.46 0.04
N LEU A 508 -11.14 43.11 0.84
CA LEU A 508 -12.52 43.54 0.51
C LEU A 508 -12.58 44.59 -0.59
N ARG A 509 -11.63 45.54 -0.69
CA ARG A 509 -11.56 46.47 -1.85
C ARG A 509 -11.44 45.71 -3.17
N ARG A 510 -10.80 44.52 -3.17
CA ARG A 510 -10.68 43.63 -4.32
C ARG A 510 -11.74 42.51 -4.36
N PHE A 511 -12.41 42.21 -3.24
CA PHE A 511 -13.47 41.20 -3.11
C PHE A 511 -14.90 41.70 -3.38
N LYS A 512 -15.07 42.97 -3.79
CA LYS A 512 -16.39 43.55 -4.08
C LYS A 512 -17.22 42.72 -5.08
N ASP A 513 -16.57 41.97 -5.97
CA ASP A 513 -17.26 41.12 -6.96
C ASP A 513 -17.71 39.75 -6.40
N PHE A 514 -17.14 39.27 -5.29
CA PHE A 514 -17.43 37.95 -4.72
C PHE A 514 -18.44 37.99 -3.56
N LEU A 515 -18.47 39.09 -2.80
CA LEU A 515 -19.49 39.32 -1.78
C LEU A 515 -20.90 39.49 -2.39
N PHE A 516 -20.98 39.88 -3.66
CA PHE A 516 -22.25 39.92 -4.39
C PHE A 516 -22.86 38.52 -4.55
N LEU A 517 -22.05 37.49 -4.79
CA LEU A 517 -22.51 36.10 -4.92
C LEU A 517 -22.93 35.47 -3.58
N LEU A 518 -22.19 35.71 -2.50
CA LEU A 518 -22.55 35.23 -1.15
C LEU A 518 -23.80 35.93 -0.60
N ALA A 519 -23.96 37.23 -0.87
CA ALA A 519 -25.17 37.97 -0.52
C ALA A 519 -26.39 37.52 -1.34
N VAL A 520 -26.20 37.17 -2.62
CA VAL A 520 -27.26 36.60 -3.47
C VAL A 520 -27.63 35.20 -3.01
N TRP A 521 -26.66 34.35 -2.68
CA TRP A 521 -26.89 32.98 -2.21
C TRP A 521 -27.60 32.95 -0.84
N ALA A 522 -27.19 33.81 0.09
CA ALA A 522 -27.87 34.00 1.39
C ALA A 522 -29.30 34.57 1.24
N ARG A 523 -29.54 35.47 0.27
CA ARG A 523 -30.89 35.96 -0.06
C ARG A 523 -31.79 34.87 -0.65
N VAL A 524 -31.26 33.99 -1.49
CA VAL A 524 -32.02 32.87 -2.10
C VAL A 524 -32.42 31.86 -1.02
N LEU A 525 -31.50 31.46 -0.14
CA LEU A 525 -31.80 30.52 0.94
C LEU A 525 -32.78 31.08 1.98
N THR A 526 -32.68 32.37 2.33
CA THR A 526 -33.64 32.99 3.25
C THR A 526 -35.03 33.16 2.64
N THR A 527 -35.13 33.42 1.32
CA THR A 527 -36.45 33.51 0.66
C THR A 527 -37.08 32.16 0.40
N GLU A 528 -36.32 31.10 0.12
CA GLU A 528 -36.85 29.74 0.00
C GLU A 528 -37.25 29.13 1.34
N ALA A 529 -36.43 29.29 2.39
CA ALA A 529 -36.80 28.85 3.73
C ALA A 529 -38.04 29.59 4.27
N SER A 530 -38.18 30.89 3.98
CA SER A 530 -39.37 31.66 4.37
C SER A 530 -40.61 31.32 3.54
N ARG A 531 -40.46 30.86 2.29
CA ARG A 531 -41.57 30.36 1.46
C ARG A 531 -42.03 28.96 1.88
N ASP A 532 -41.10 28.07 2.26
CA ASP A 532 -41.46 26.73 2.74
C ASP A 532 -42.16 26.80 4.12
N LEU A 533 -41.73 27.72 5.00
CA LEU A 533 -42.40 27.96 6.27
C LEU A 533 -43.82 28.54 6.09
N ASN A 534 -44.02 29.48 5.17
CA ASN A 534 -45.34 30.05 4.87
C ASN A 534 -46.28 29.10 4.10
N ARG A 535 -45.76 28.08 3.42
CA ARG A 535 -46.57 26.99 2.82
C ARG A 535 -46.97 25.91 3.82
N ARG A 536 -46.28 25.80 4.95
CA ARG A 536 -46.63 24.88 6.05
C ARG A 536 -47.54 25.53 7.09
N LEU A 537 -47.62 26.86 7.10
CA LEU A 537 -48.44 27.66 8.02
C LEU A 537 -49.78 28.13 7.41
N ASN A 538 -49.97 27.94 6.11
CA ASN A 538 -51.27 28.04 5.42
C ASN A 538 -51.68 26.65 4.95
#